data_AF-A0A7X3NXZ8-F1
#
_entry.id   AF-A0A7X3NXZ8-F1
#
_cell.length_a   1.000
_cell.length_b   1.000
_cell.length_c   1.000
_cell.angle_alpha   90.00
_cell.angle_beta   90.00
_cell.angle_gamma   90.00
#
_symmetry.space_group_name_H-M   'P 1'
#
loop_
_entity.id
_entity.type
_entity.pdbx_description
1 polymer ?
#
loop_
_entity_poly.entity_id
_entity_poly.type
_entity_poly.pdbx_seq_one_letter_code
_entity_poly.pdbx_strand_id
1 'polypeptide(L)' 'MKITKHAFQDLIQMEREAQIAKWGHQEHPDEKWGMILLEEAGEVAKAVLEKNDAALLEEMVQVAAVLEAWITSRQCTPA' A
#
# COMPACT_ATOMS: atom_id res chain seq x y z
N MET A 1 13.36 -15.70 -5.02
CA MET A 1 13.66 -14.80 -6.15
C MET A 1 13.89 -13.40 -5.58
N LYS A 2 14.89 -12.64 -6.05
CA LYS A 2 15.11 -11.27 -5.58
C LYS A 2 14.23 -10.31 -6.40
N ILE A 3 13.44 -9.48 -5.73
CA ILE A 3 12.72 -8.38 -6.37
C ILE A 3 13.72 -7.24 -6.59
N THR A 4 13.84 -6.78 -7.83
CA THR A 4 14.68 -5.63 -8.18
C THR A 4 13.95 -4.34 -7.83
N LYS A 5 14.68 -3.22 -7.74
CA LYS A 5 14.06 -1.91 -7.47
C LYS A 5 12.99 -1.55 -8.51
N HIS A 6 13.23 -1.83 -9.79
CA HIS A 6 12.27 -1.57 -10.86
C HIS A 6 11.02 -2.45 -10.71
N ALA A 7 11.21 -3.75 -10.50
CA ALA A 7 10.08 -4.67 -10.29
C ALA A 7 9.24 -4.29 -9.06
N PHE A 8 9.87 -3.77 -8.00
CA PHE A 8 9.16 -3.25 -6.84
C PHE A 8 8.28 -2.04 -7.18
N GLN A 9 8.79 -1.09 -7.96
CA GLN A 9 8.02 0.07 -8.40
C GLN A 9 6.86 -0.33 -9.32
N ASP A 10 7.07 -1.29 -10.23
CA ASP A 10 6.03 -1.80 -11.12
C ASP A 10 4.89 -2.45 -10.32
N LEU A 11 5.21 -3.24 -9.28
CA LEU A 11 4.22 -3.87 -8.40
C LEU A 11 3.37 -2.81 -7.68
N ILE A 12 3.99 -1.76 -7.14
CA ILE A 12 3.24 -0.68 -6.48
C ILE A 12 2.34 0.04 -7.48
N GLN A 13 2.84 0.37 -8.67
CA GLN A 13 2.05 1.06 -9.69
C GLN A 13 0.82 0.23 -10.10
N MET A 14 1.00 -1.08 -10.34
CA MET A 14 -0.09 -2.00 -10.65
C MET A 14 -1.13 -2.05 -9.52
N GLU A 15 -0.67 -2.11 -8.26
CA GLU A 15 -1.56 -2.08 -7.11
C GLU A 15 -2.31 -0.74 -7.04
N ARG A 16 -1.62 0.41 -7.15
CA ARG A 16 -2.26 1.74 -7.18
C ARG A 16 -3.35 1.85 -8.23
N GLU A 17 -3.11 1.32 -9.43
CA GLU A 17 -4.11 1.26 -10.49
C GLU A 17 -5.32 0.40 -10.10
N ALA A 18 -5.09 -0.76 -9.48
CA ALA A 18 -6.16 -1.62 -8.96
C ALA A 18 -6.97 -0.92 -7.86
N GLN A 19 -6.31 -0.22 -6.94
CA GLN A 19 -6.97 0.54 -5.88
C GLN A 19 -7.82 1.68 -6.46
N ILE A 20 -7.28 2.44 -7.42
CA ILE A 20 -8.03 3.50 -8.11
C ILE A 20 -9.22 2.92 -8.88
N ALA A 21 -9.06 1.78 -9.56
CA ALA A 21 -10.16 1.13 -10.27
C ALA A 21 -11.28 0.67 -9.34
N LYS A 22 -10.92 0.18 -8.13
CA LYS A 22 -11.87 -0.36 -7.15
C LYS A 22 -12.58 0.73 -6.34
N TRP A 23 -11.87 1.76 -5.93
CA TRP A 23 -12.38 2.78 -4.98
C TRP A 23 -12.44 4.20 -5.55
N GLY A 24 -11.89 4.44 -6.75
CA GLY A 24 -11.74 5.76 -7.33
C GLY A 24 -10.54 6.53 -6.75
N HIS A 25 -10.37 7.78 -7.17
CA HIS A 25 -9.38 8.68 -6.59
C HIS A 25 -9.65 8.90 -5.10
N GLN A 26 -8.64 8.68 -4.26
CA GLN A 26 -8.76 8.71 -2.80
C GLN A 26 -8.07 9.96 -2.24
N GLU A 27 -8.84 10.77 -1.53
CA GLU A 27 -8.32 11.87 -0.71
C GLU A 27 -8.94 11.75 0.69
N HIS A 28 -8.10 11.40 1.65
CA HIS A 28 -8.51 11.17 3.04
C HIS A 28 -7.70 12.05 3.98
N PRO A 29 -8.23 12.39 5.16
CA PRO A 29 -7.43 12.99 6.22
C PRO A 29 -6.44 11.98 6.80
N ASP A 30 -5.40 12.49 7.48
CA ASP A 30 -4.27 11.69 7.98
C ASP A 30 -4.72 10.53 8.90
N GLU A 31 -5.73 10.74 9.74
CA GLU A 31 -6.26 9.69 10.61
C GLU A 31 -6.87 8.52 9.84
N LYS A 32 -7.53 8.80 8.72
CA LYS A 32 -8.14 7.75 7.89
C LYS A 32 -7.10 7.02 7.06
N TRP A 33 -6.11 7.74 6.52
CA TRP A 33 -4.95 7.08 5.90
C TRP A 33 -4.19 6.21 6.89
N GLY A 34 -4.02 6.66 8.14
CA GLY A 34 -3.43 5.88 9.21
C GLY A 34 -4.21 4.59 9.52
N MET A 35 -5.55 4.64 9.51
CA MET A 35 -6.37 3.44 9.68
C MET A 35 -6.20 2.45 8.52
N ILE A 36 -6.23 2.92 7.27
CA ILE A 36 -6.05 2.07 6.08
C ILE A 36 -4.65 1.41 6.11
N LEU A 37 -3.61 2.19 6.45
CA LEU A 37 -2.25 1.65 6.60
C LEU A 37 -2.16 0.54 7.65
N LEU A 38 -2.84 0.71 8.79
CA LEU A 38 -2.85 -0.30 9.86
C LEU A 38 -3.64 -1.55 9.48
N GLU A 39 -4.67 -1.43 8.64
CA GLU A 39 -5.39 -2.56 8.06
C GLU A 39 -4.45 -3.42 7.22
N GLU A 40 -3.76 -2.84 6.24
CA GLU A 40 -2.83 -3.60 5.38
C GLU A 40 -1.63 -4.16 6.16
N ALA A 41 -1.11 -3.40 7.14
CA ALA A 41 -0.05 -3.91 8.02
C ALA A 41 -0.53 -5.09 8.88
N GLY A 42 -1.81 -5.12 9.26
CA GLY A 42 -2.44 -6.24 9.94
C GLY A 42 -2.52 -7.49 9.07
N GLU A 43 -2.87 -7.35 7.80
CA GLU A 43 -2.90 -8.46 6.84
C GLU A 43 -1.48 -8.99 6.55
N VAL A 44 -0.44 -8.14 6.50
CA VAL A 44 0.97 -8.58 6.49
C VAL A 44 1.26 -9.47 7.69
N ALA A 45 0.91 -9.03 8.90
CA ALA A 45 1.17 -9.79 10.13
C ALA A 45 0.44 -11.15 10.13
N LYS A 46 -0.80 -11.17 9.66
CA LYS A 46 -1.60 -12.39 9.50
C LYS A 46 -0.99 -13.34 8.47
N ALA A 47 -0.56 -12.85 7.31
CA ALA A 47 0.09 -13.67 6.28
C ALA A 47 1.39 -14.34 6.79
N VAL A 48 2.17 -13.62 7.63
CA VAL A 48 3.33 -14.20 8.32
C VAL A 48 2.92 -15.32 9.27
N LEU A 49 1.90 -15.11 10.10
CA LEU A 49 1.40 -16.11 11.05
C LEU A 49 0.88 -17.37 10.34
N GLU A 50 0.19 -17.18 9.21
CA GLU A 50 -0.37 -18.24 8.38
C GLU A 50 0.66 -18.91 7.47
N LYS A 51 1.89 -18.39 7.40
CA LYS A 51 2.97 -18.86 6.51
C LYS A 51 2.56 -18.85 5.03
N ASN A 52 1.82 -17.81 4.63
CA ASN A 52 1.35 -17.65 3.27
C ASN A 52 2.22 -16.63 2.52
N ASP A 53 3.27 -17.13 1.85
CA ASP A 53 4.25 -16.28 1.15
C ASP A 53 3.63 -15.47 -0.01
N ALA A 54 2.58 -16.00 -0.65
CA ALA A 54 1.89 -15.32 -1.74
C ALA A 54 1.10 -14.12 -1.22
N ALA A 55 0.29 -14.32 -0.18
CA ALA A 55 -0.41 -13.24 0.49
C ALA A 55 0.58 -12.24 1.09
N LEU A 56 1.66 -12.71 1.71
CA LEU A 56 2.66 -11.83 2.31
C LEU A 56 3.23 -10.83 1.30
N LEU A 57 3.56 -11.27 0.08
CA LEU A 57 4.03 -10.36 -0.96
C LEU A 57 2.95 -9.37 -1.38
N GLU A 58 1.72 -9.84 -1.57
CA GLU A 58 0.57 -9.01 -1.93
C GLU A 58 0.34 -7.91 -0.88
N GLU A 59 0.22 -8.27 0.40
CA GLU A 59 -0.03 -7.31 1.49
C GLU A 59 1.11 -6.30 1.66
N MET A 60 2.38 -6.72 1.49
CA MET A 60 3.52 -5.78 1.53
C MET A 60 3.46 -4.75 0.39
N VAL A 61 2.97 -5.15 -0.79
CA VAL A 61 2.77 -4.24 -1.93
C VAL A 61 1.61 -3.28 -1.63
N GLN A 62 0.52 -3.78 -1.04
CA GLN A 62 -0.62 -2.95 -0.62
C GLN A 62 -0.21 -1.89 0.41
N VAL A 63 0.57 -2.27 1.44
CA VAL A 63 1.15 -1.32 2.41
C VAL A 63 1.95 -0.21 1.71
N ALA A 64 2.81 -0.58 0.75
CA ALA A 64 3.61 0.40 0.02
C ALA A 64 2.75 1.32 -0.85
N ALA A 65 1.73 0.78 -1.52
CA ALA A 65 0.76 1.52 -2.30
C ALA A 65 -0.06 2.51 -1.44
N VAL A 66 -0.48 2.12 -0.24
CA VAL A 66 -1.18 3.02 0.70
C VAL A 66 -0.27 4.17 1.13
N LEU A 67 1.00 3.89 1.46
CA LEU A 67 1.97 4.94 1.81
C LEU A 67 2.20 5.92 0.64
N GLU A 68 2.33 5.41 -0.58
CA GLU A 68 2.46 6.27 -1.77
C GLU A 68 1.22 7.16 -1.95
N ALA A 69 0.02 6.58 -1.85
CA ALA A 69 -1.24 7.30 -1.96
C ALA A 69 -1.36 8.42 -0.91
N TRP A 70 -1.00 8.09 0.33
CA TRP A 70 -1.02 9.04 1.43
C TRP A 70 -0.02 10.17 1.17
N ILE A 71 1.25 9.87 0.92
CA ILE A 71 2.29 10.88 0.71
C ILE A 71 1.93 11.82 -0.45
N THR A 72 1.44 11.26 -1.56
CA THR A 72 1.12 12.03 -2.77
C THR A 72 -0.19 12.81 -2.68
N SER A 73 -1.13 12.40 -1.81
CA SER A 73 -2.35 13.17 -1.54
C SER A 73 -2.16 14.27 -0.48
N ARG A 74 -1.06 14.22 0.31
CA ARG A 74 -0.77 15.27 1.29
C ARG A 74 -0.57 16.60 0.59
N GLN A 75 -1.41 17.57 0.95
CA GLN A 75 -1.12 18.98 0.68
C GLN A 75 0.03 19.39 1.60
N CYS A 76 1.27 19.37 1.10
CA CYS A 76 2.36 20.03 1.82
C CYS A 76 2.12 21.53 1.78
N THR A 77 1.64 22.11 2.88
CA THR A 77 1.95 23.52 3.14
C THR A 77 3.46 23.56 3.39
N PRO A 78 4.25 24.32 2.61
CA PRO A 78 5.67 24.45 2.90
C PRO A 78 5.81 25.00 4.32
N ALA A 79 6.64 24.31 5.13
CA ALA A 79 7.00 24.75 6.47
C ALA A 79 7.80 26.05 6.44
#